data_AF-A0A7X3A696-F1
#
_entry.id   AF-A0A7X3A696-F1
#
_cell.length_a   1.000
_cell.length_b   1.000
_cell.length_c   1.000
_cell.angle_alpha   90.00
_cell.angle_beta   90.00
_cell.angle_gamma   90.00
#
_symmetry.space_group_name_H-M   'P 1'
#
loop_
_entity.id
_entity.type
_entity.pdbx_description
1 polymer ?
#
loop_
_entity_poly.entity_id
_entity_poly.type
_entity_poly.pdbx_seq_one_letter_code
_entity_poly.pdbx_strand_id
1 'polypeptide(L)'
;MGSAELWNQIIERAKSQDFEIHTVPQNKREPLWFRITSDGNTVKISQAKDNMPSSALKMPRTITFQEFDRVYPYYDLRLKGTSISQEVGRKSVNTVYIYGLIADALTQMAIRA
;
A
#
# COMPACT_ATOMS: atom_id res chain seq x y z
N MET A 1 16.30 2.07 -4.48
CA MET A 1 15.13 1.97 -5.37
C MET A 1 14.26 3.20 -5.21
N GLY A 2 13.81 3.78 -6.33
CA GLY A 2 12.92 4.94 -6.33
C GLY A 2 11.44 4.54 -6.26
N SER A 3 10.58 5.50 -5.93
CA SER A 3 9.12 5.34 -5.93
C SER A 3 8.59 4.82 -7.28
N ALA A 4 9.10 5.33 -8.40
CA ALA A 4 8.68 4.93 -9.75
C ALA A 4 8.91 3.44 -10.05
N GLU A 5 10.07 2.91 -9.63
CA GLU A 5 10.42 1.50 -9.84
C GLU A 5 9.51 0.59 -9.01
N LEU A 6 9.28 0.93 -7.74
CA LEU A 6 8.37 0.16 -6.87
C LEU A 6 6.92 0.22 -7.38
N TRP A 7 6.47 1.40 -7.82
CA TRP A 7 5.13 1.59 -8.37
C TRP A 7 4.89 0.74 -9.62
N ASN A 8 5.86 0.71 -10.55
CA ASN A 8 5.74 -0.09 -11.77
C ASN A 8 5.63 -1.59 -11.44
N GLN A 9 6.37 -2.09 -10.44
CA GLN A 9 6.23 -3.49 -10.01
C GLN A 9 4.83 -3.78 -9.46
N ILE A 10 4.29 -2.87 -8.63
CA ILE A 10 2.95 -3.00 -8.05
C ILE A 10 1.89 -3.02 -9.16
N ILE A 11 1.94 -2.05 -10.09
CA ILE A 11 0.98 -1.93 -11.19
C ILE A 11 1.04 -3.13 -12.11
N GLU A 12 2.23 -3.57 -12.55
CA GLU A 12 2.34 -4.71 -13.46
C GLU A 12 1.84 -6.00 -12.81
N ARG A 13 2.13 -6.21 -11.51
CA ARG A 13 1.54 -7.33 -10.77
C ARG A 13 0.02 -7.22 -10.72
N ALA A 14 -0.51 -6.08 -10.30
CA ALA A 14 -1.95 -5.86 -10.14
C ALA A 14 -2.73 -5.91 -11.46
N LYS A 15 -2.07 -5.60 -12.58
CA LYS A 15 -2.61 -5.72 -13.94
C LYS A 15 -2.66 -7.17 -14.40
N SER A 16 -1.68 -7.99 -13.99
CA SER A 16 -1.65 -9.42 -14.30
C SER A 16 -2.64 -10.23 -13.47
N GLN A 17 -2.81 -9.89 -12.20
CA GLN A 17 -3.65 -10.64 -11.28
C GLN A 17 -4.06 -9.76 -10.09
N ASP A 18 -5.32 -9.86 -9.69
CA ASP A 18 -5.78 -9.36 -8.39
C ASP A 18 -5.07 -10.10 -7.25
N PHE A 19 -4.69 -9.38 -6.21
CA PHE A 19 -4.08 -9.98 -5.03
C PHE A 19 -4.50 -9.27 -3.75
N GLU A 20 -4.22 -9.89 -2.61
CA GLU A 20 -4.50 -9.33 -1.30
C GLU A 20 -3.21 -9.20 -0.50
N ILE A 21 -3.10 -8.09 0.21
CA ILE A 21 -2.05 -7.84 1.20
C ILE A 21 -2.70 -7.23 2.43
N HIS A 22 -1.92 -7.08 3.49
CA HIS A 22 -2.38 -6.45 4.71
C HIS A 22 -1.72 -5.09 4.95
N THR A 23 -2.38 -4.29 5.76
CA THR A 23 -1.81 -3.07 6.33
C THR A 23 -0.66 -3.43 7.27
N VAL A 24 0.28 -2.50 7.49
CA VAL A 24 1.49 -2.76 8.30
C VAL A 24 1.55 -1.87 9.55
N PRO A 25 0.61 -1.96 10.50
CA PRO A 25 0.58 -1.10 11.69
C PRO A 25 1.91 -1.14 12.48
N GLN A 26 2.33 0.00 13.04
CA GLN A 26 3.53 0.10 13.92
C GLN A 26 3.17 -0.03 15.40
N ASN A 27 1.90 -0.29 15.70
CA ASN A 27 1.39 -0.52 17.04
C ASN A 27 0.87 -1.95 17.15
N LYS A 28 0.42 -2.36 18.33
CA LYS A 28 -0.12 -3.70 18.59
C LYS A 28 -1.48 -3.99 17.93
N ARG A 29 -1.90 -3.19 16.95
CA ARG A 29 -3.15 -3.45 16.22
C ARG A 29 -2.95 -4.58 15.23
N GLU A 30 -4.00 -5.35 15.04
CA GLU A 30 -4.05 -6.40 14.04
C GLU A 30 -3.95 -5.81 12.61
N PRO A 31 -3.10 -6.36 11.74
CA PRO A 31 -3.10 -6.07 10.31
C PRO A 31 -4.46 -6.36 9.66
N LEU A 32 -4.98 -5.40 8.91
CA LEU A 32 -6.19 -5.58 8.10
C LEU A 32 -5.84 -5.88 6.65
N TRP A 33 -6.47 -6.91 6.08
CA TRP A 33 -6.34 -7.30 4.67
C TRP A 33 -7.16 -6.43 3.73
N PHE A 34 -6.64 -6.19 2.54
CA PHE A 34 -7.33 -5.49 1.46
C PHE A 34 -6.93 -6.05 0.11
N ARG A 35 -7.83 -5.94 -0.85
CA ARG A 35 -7.64 -6.41 -2.22
C ARG A 35 -7.16 -5.28 -3.12
N ILE A 36 -6.24 -5.64 -4.01
CA ILE A 36 -5.57 -4.78 -4.97
C ILE A 36 -5.97 -5.23 -6.36
N THR A 37 -6.46 -4.30 -7.16
CA THR A 37 -6.72 -4.48 -8.59
C THR A 37 -6.16 -3.28 -9.37
N SER A 38 -5.93 -3.41 -10.67
CA SER A 38 -5.45 -2.31 -11.50
C SER A 38 -6.01 -2.35 -12.92
N ASP A 39 -6.13 -1.16 -13.51
CA ASP A 39 -6.36 -0.97 -14.95
C ASP A 39 -5.06 -0.71 -15.74
N GLY A 40 -3.90 -0.80 -15.09
CA GLY A 40 -2.59 -0.49 -15.66
C GLY A 40 -2.12 0.95 -15.45
N ASN A 41 -3.00 1.85 -15.01
CA ASN A 41 -2.63 3.25 -14.72
C ASN A 41 -2.77 3.58 -13.22
N THR A 42 -3.79 3.01 -12.59
CA THR A 42 -4.10 3.26 -11.18
C THR A 42 -4.24 1.95 -10.41
N VAL A 43 -4.02 2.03 -9.11
CA VAL A 43 -4.35 0.93 -8.19
C VAL A 43 -5.70 1.22 -7.56
N LYS A 44 -6.59 0.22 -7.56
CA LYS A 44 -7.84 0.24 -6.81
C LYS A 44 -7.71 -0.67 -5.59
N ILE A 45 -8.03 -0.13 -4.43
CA ILE A 45 -8.05 -0.84 -3.15
C ILE A 45 -9.49 -1.09 -2.72
N SER A 46 -9.81 -2.32 -2.34
CA SER A 46 -11.14 -2.71 -1.86
C SER A 46 -11.04 -3.71 -0.71
N GLN A 47 -12.18 -4.15 -0.18
CA GLN A 47 -12.21 -5.17 0.86
C GLN A 47 -11.53 -6.45 0.39
N ALA A 48 -10.80 -7.11 1.30
CA ALA A 48 -10.38 -8.48 1.09
C ALA A 48 -11.60 -9.40 1.00
N LYS A 49 -11.52 -10.36 0.09
CA LYS A 49 -12.44 -11.48 -0.15
C LYS A 49 -11.86 -12.79 0.36
N ASP A 50 -10.55 -12.96 0.30
CA ASP A 50 -9.89 -14.25 0.53
C ASP A 50 -9.24 -14.33 1.92
N ASN A 51 -8.93 -13.19 2.55
CA ASN A 51 -8.27 -13.10 3.85
C ASN A 51 -9.04 -12.26 4.89
N MET A 52 -8.81 -12.58 6.17
CA MET A 52 -9.42 -11.91 7.32
C MET A 52 -8.37 -11.57 8.41
N PRO A 53 -8.57 -10.51 9.20
CA PRO A 53 -9.69 -9.55 9.12
C PRO A 53 -9.58 -8.60 7.92
N SER A 54 -10.70 -8.35 7.24
CA SER A 54 -10.76 -7.48 6.06
C SER A 54 -10.90 -6.00 6.44
N SER A 55 -10.38 -5.12 5.60
CA SER A 55 -10.57 -3.67 5.75
C SER A 55 -12.06 -3.30 5.70
N ALA A 56 -12.45 -2.31 6.51
CA ALA A 56 -13.82 -1.82 6.56
C ALA A 56 -14.19 -0.87 5.40
N LEU A 57 -13.49 -0.97 4.26
CA LEU A 57 -13.76 -0.12 3.09
C LEU A 57 -15.15 -0.42 2.52
N LYS A 58 -16.08 0.54 2.63
CA LYS A 58 -17.41 0.41 2.01
C LYS A 58 -17.39 0.59 0.49
N MET A 59 -16.48 1.45 0.01
CA MET A 59 -16.29 1.76 -1.39
C MET A 59 -14.82 1.60 -1.76
N PRO A 60 -14.49 1.10 -2.96
CA PRO A 60 -13.11 1.06 -3.43
C PRO A 60 -12.48 2.45 -3.47
N ARG A 61 -11.17 2.51 -3.24
CA ARG A 61 -10.39 3.74 -3.33
C ARG A 61 -9.35 3.62 -4.44
N THR A 62 -9.18 4.70 -5.19
CA THR A 62 -8.14 4.78 -6.23
C THR A 62 -6.89 5.43 -5.66
N ILE A 63 -5.73 4.88 -5.99
CA ILE A 63 -4.41 5.43 -5.72
C ILE A 63 -3.74 5.67 -7.07
N THR A 64 -3.26 6.90 -7.29
CA THR A 64 -2.47 7.28 -8.47
C THR A 64 -0.98 7.22 -8.16
N PHE A 65 -0.14 7.16 -9.19
CA PHE A 65 1.30 7.26 -9.00
C PHE A 65 1.71 8.54 -8.25
N GLN A 66 1.10 9.69 -8.58
CA GLN A 66 1.42 10.96 -7.92
C GLN A 66 1.11 10.93 -6.42
N GLU A 67 -0.01 10.30 -6.03
CA GLU A 67 -0.34 10.12 -4.61
C GLU A 67 0.64 9.17 -3.92
N PHE A 68 0.97 8.05 -4.57
CA PHE A 68 1.95 7.10 -4.09
C PHE A 68 3.32 7.74 -3.89
N ASP A 69 3.83 8.44 -4.90
CA ASP A 69 5.12 9.13 -4.91
C ASP A 69 5.20 10.18 -3.79
N ARG A 70 4.11 10.93 -3.58
CA ARG A 70 4.02 11.90 -2.48
C ARG A 70 4.13 11.26 -1.10
N VAL A 71 3.64 10.03 -0.93
CA VAL A 71 3.64 9.31 0.37
C VAL A 71 4.92 8.49 0.54
N TYR A 72 5.54 8.04 -0.54
CA TYR A 72 6.69 7.12 -0.52
C TYR A 72 7.85 7.54 0.41
N PRO A 73 8.33 8.82 0.41
CA PRO A 73 9.44 9.23 1.28
C PRO A 73 9.16 9.09 2.78
N TYR A 74 7.88 9.03 3.16
CA TYR A 74 7.47 8.94 4.55
C TYR A 74 7.47 7.50 5.09
N TYR A 75 7.60 6.49 4.23
CA TYR A 75 7.68 5.10 4.66
C TYR A 75 8.94 4.84 5.51
N ASP A 76 10.10 5.34 5.08
CA ASP A 76 11.36 5.18 5.83
C ASP A 76 11.32 5.93 7.17
N LEU A 77 10.75 7.13 7.19
CA LEU A 77 10.59 7.91 8.42
C LEU A 77 9.68 7.20 9.43
N ARG A 78 8.64 6.55 8.93
CA ARG A 78 7.74 5.72 9.73
C ARG A 78 8.46 4.51 10.32
N LEU A 79 9.29 3.81 9.55
CA LEU A 79 10.08 2.67 10.06
C LEU A 79 11.07 3.08 11.15
N LYS A 80 11.58 4.33 11.09
CA LYS A 80 12.44 4.90 12.13
C LYS A 80 11.68 5.35 13.39
N GLY A 81 10.37 5.12 13.47
CA GLY A 81 9.55 5.51 14.62
C GLY A 81 9.24 7.00 14.71
N THR A 82 9.43 7.76 13.62
CA THR A 82 9.14 9.21 13.62
C THR A 82 7.63 9.44 13.67
N SER A 83 7.15 10.29 14.59
CA SER A 83 5.72 10.61 14.72
C SER A 83 5.26 11.60 13.64
N ILE A 84 5.05 11.09 12.42
CA ILE A 84 4.63 11.87 11.24
C ILE A 84 3.19 11.54 10.79
N SER A 85 2.46 10.72 11.55
CA SER A 85 1.16 10.19 11.14
C SER A 85 0.12 11.28 10.84
N GLN A 86 0.10 12.38 11.61
CA GLN A 86 -0.76 13.53 11.32
C GLN A 86 -0.34 14.30 10.06
N GLU A 87 0.96 14.44 9.82
CA GLU A 87 1.47 15.18 8.66
C GLU A 87 1.20 14.42 7.36
N VAL A 88 1.39 13.10 7.34
CA VAL A 88 1.16 12.25 6.16
C VAL A 88 -0.32 12.01 5.92
N GLY A 89 -1.14 11.90 6.98
CA GLY A 89 -2.59 11.80 6.85
C GLY A 89 -3.21 13.01 6.13
N ARG A 90 -2.59 14.19 6.22
CA ARG A 90 -2.97 15.39 5.44
C ARG A 90 -2.57 15.30 3.97
N LYS A 91 -1.61 14.44 3.61
CA LYS A 91 -1.15 14.24 2.23
C LYS A 91 -2.04 13.27 1.46
N SER A 92 -2.58 12.26 2.14
CA SER A 92 -3.43 11.23 1.55
C SER A 92 -4.25 10.48 2.61
N VAL A 93 -5.54 10.26 2.32
CA VAL A 93 -6.40 9.35 3.09
C VAL A 93 -6.09 7.86 2.84
N ASN A 94 -5.27 7.56 1.82
CA ASN A 94 -4.86 6.23 1.42
C ASN A 94 -3.51 5.80 2.02
N THR A 95 -2.88 6.65 2.83
CA THR A 95 -1.54 6.45 3.43
C THR A 95 -1.33 5.04 3.99
N VAL A 96 -2.30 4.51 4.75
CA VAL A 96 -2.15 3.18 5.37
C VAL A 96 -2.08 2.06 4.34
N TYR A 97 -2.84 2.17 3.24
CA TYR A 97 -2.80 1.21 2.13
C TYR A 97 -1.52 1.37 1.31
N ILE A 98 -1.08 2.60 1.07
CA ILE A 98 0.19 2.88 0.40
C ILE A 98 1.36 2.25 1.16
N TYR A 99 1.38 2.34 2.49
CA TYR A 99 2.40 1.65 3.29
C TYR A 99 2.33 0.13 3.19
N GLY A 100 1.13 -0.45 3.08
CA GLY A 100 0.98 -1.88 2.80
C GLY A 100 1.57 -2.27 1.45
N LEU A 101 1.27 -1.49 0.40
CA LEU A 101 1.82 -1.69 -0.94
C LEU A 101 3.35 -1.62 -0.96
N ILE A 102 3.94 -0.64 -0.28
CA ILE A 102 5.40 -0.49 -0.20
C ILE A 102 6.03 -1.68 0.52
N ALA A 103 5.48 -2.07 1.67
CA ALA A 103 6.00 -3.17 2.47
C ALA A 103 5.97 -4.50 1.72
N ASP A 104 4.86 -4.82 1.06
CA ASP A 104 4.71 -6.04 0.28
C ASP A 104 5.68 -6.05 -0.91
N ALA A 105 5.76 -4.98 -1.69
CA ALA A 105 6.65 -4.91 -2.84
C ALA A 105 8.13 -5.09 -2.45
N LEU A 106 8.57 -4.44 -1.36
CA LEU A 106 9.93 -4.63 -0.82
C LEU A 106 10.18 -6.08 -0.37
N THR A 107 9.18 -6.72 0.24
CA THR A 107 9.28 -8.12 0.70
C THR A 107 9.39 -9.09 -0.48
N GLN A 108 8.56 -8.90 -1.51
CA GLN A 108 8.59 -9.73 -2.73
C GLN A 108 9.94 -9.66 -3.44
N MET A 109 10.60 -8.51 -3.41
CA MET A 109 11.94 -8.36 -3.97
C MET A 109 13.01 -9.09 -3.17
N ALA A 110 12.95 -9.01 -1.84
CA ALA A 110 13.91 -9.71 -0.98
C ALA A 110 13.85 -11.24 -1.16
N ILE A 111 12.69 -11.78 -1.55
CA ILE A 111 12.52 -13.22 -1.85
C ILE A 111 13.11 -13.60 -3.23
N ARG A 112 13.23 -12.64 -4.15
CA ARG A 112 13.69 -12.87 -5.53
C ARG A 112 15.19 -12.61 -5.74
N ALA A 113 15.88 -12.06 -4.74
CA ALA A 113 17.31 -11.75 -4.75
C ALA A 113 18.14 -12.91 -4.19
#